data_AF-A0A166H8B4-F1
#
_entry.id   AF-A0A166H8B4-F1
#
_cell.length_a   1.000
_cell.length_b   1.000
_cell.length_c   1.000
_cell.angle_alpha   90.00
_cell.angle_beta   90.00
_cell.angle_gamma   90.00
#
_symmetry.space_group_name_H-M   'P 1'
#
loop_
_entity.id
_entity.type
_entity.pdbx_description
1 polymer ?
#
loop_
_entity_poly.entity_id
_entity_poly.type
_entity_poly.pdbx_seq_one_letter_code
_entity_poly.pdbx_strand_id
1 'polypeptide(L)' 'MHGTQKGDPARAAEALIRVVESESTPSLLLLGSDASDAFRSALDALRADADAWESLSRGTDYPEGE' A
#
# COMPACT_ATOMS: atom_id res chain seq x y z
N MET A 1 23.51 17.86 -0.77
CA MET A 1 22.81 16.61 -0.40
C MET A 1 23.78 15.76 0.39
N HIS A 2 23.43 15.30 1.60
CA HIS A 2 24.39 14.60 2.47
C HIS A 2 24.56 13.10 2.15
N GLY A 3 23.78 12.52 1.22
CA GLY A 3 23.98 11.12 0.77
C GLY A 3 23.76 10.06 1.86
N THR A 4 23.14 10.42 2.98
CA THR A 4 22.92 9.57 4.15
C THR A 4 21.59 8.80 4.09
N GLN A 5 20.88 8.87 2.98
CA GLN A 5 19.63 8.13 2.79
C GLN A 5 19.96 6.67 2.47
N LYS A 6 19.20 5.72 3.03
CA LYS A 6 19.39 4.29 2.75
C LYS A 6 19.10 3.92 1.29
N GLY A 7 18.22 4.68 0.64
CA GLY A 7 17.87 4.52 -0.76
C GLY A 7 18.90 5.12 -1.72
N ASP A 8 18.92 4.59 -2.94
CA ASP A 8 19.71 5.13 -4.07
C ASP A 8 18.81 6.04 -4.92
N PRO A 9 19.05 7.37 -4.95
CA PRO A 9 18.23 8.29 -5.73
C PRO A 9 18.24 8.03 -7.24
N ALA A 10 19.33 7.49 -7.81
CA ALA A 10 19.41 7.20 -9.23
C ALA A 10 18.48 6.03 -9.60
N ARG A 11 18.50 4.96 -8.80
CA ARG A 11 17.58 3.82 -8.97
C ARG A 11 16.12 4.20 -8.75
N ALA A 12 15.85 5.12 -7.82
CA ALA A 12 14.51 5.66 -7.62
C ALA A 12 13.99 6.41 -8.87
N ALA A 13 14.84 7.22 -9.49
CA ALA A 13 14.51 7.92 -10.74
C ALA A 13 14.24 6.94 -11.89
N GLU A 14 15.08 5.90 -12.05
CA GLU A 14 14.85 4.85 -13.05
C GLU A 14 13.51 4.12 -12.86
N ALA A 15 13.14 3.81 -11.61
CA ALA A 15 11.86 3.19 -11.30
C ALA A 15 10.67 4.09 -11.67
N LEU A 16 10.77 5.39 -11.39
CA LEU A 16 9.75 6.37 -11.76
C LEU A 16 9.56 6.47 -13.27
N ILE A 17 10.65 6.56 -14.04
CA ILE A 17 10.60 6.60 -15.51
C ILE A 17 9.88 5.37 -16.05
N ARG A 18 10.27 4.16 -15.62
CA ARG A 18 9.63 2.91 -16.04
C ARG A 18 8.13 2.88 -15.75
N VAL A 19 7.73 3.43 -14.60
CA VAL A 19 6.33 3.45 -14.19
C VAL A 19 5.50 4.42 -15.02
N VAL A 20 6.04 5.60 -15.32
CA VAL A 20 5.37 6.60 -16.17
C VAL A 20 5.27 6.13 -17.63
N GLU A 21 6.25 5.34 -18.09
CA GLU A 21 6.25 4.75 -19.44
C GLU A 21 5.41 3.45 -19.54
N SER A 22 4.92 2.91 -18.41
CA SER A 22 4.10 1.71 -18.38
C SER A 22 2.66 1.98 -18.87
N GLU A 23 2.11 1.08 -19.67
CA GLU A 23 0.68 1.09 -20.04
C GLU A 23 -0.23 0.95 -18.81
N SER A 24 0.29 0.41 -17.70
CA SER A 24 -0.41 0.26 -16.43
C SER A 24 0.32 1.00 -15.32
N THR A 25 0.08 2.32 -15.22
CA THR A 25 0.63 3.15 -14.16
C THR A 25 -0.09 2.84 -12.83
N PRO A 26 0.63 2.47 -11.75
CA PRO A 26 0.05 2.24 -10.45
C PRO A 26 -0.37 3.57 -9.81
N SER A 27 -1.41 3.53 -8.97
CA SER A 27 -1.84 4.68 -8.17
C SER A 27 -0.84 5.04 -7.06
N LEU A 28 -0.06 4.06 -6.60
CA LEU A 28 0.97 4.21 -5.57
C LEU A 28 2.20 3.39 -5.94
N LEU A 29 3.36 4.05 -5.97
CA LEU A 29 4.66 3.41 -6.12
C LEU A 29 5.46 3.56 -4.83
N LEU A 30 5.86 2.44 -4.22
CA LEU A 30 6.72 2.43 -3.04
C LEU A 30 8.19 2.33 -3.48
N LEU A 31 9.01 3.26 -3.01
CA LEU A 31 10.43 3.34 -3.35
C LEU A 31 11.28 3.00 -2.13
N GLY A 32 12.00 1.88 -2.20
CA GLY A 32 12.81 1.37 -1.09
C GLY A 32 12.11 0.30 -0.27
N SER A 33 12.92 -0.56 0.37
CA SER A 33 12.41 -1.70 1.15
C SER A 33 11.68 -1.24 2.41
N ASP A 34 12.19 -0.20 3.09
CA ASP A 34 11.59 0.39 4.28
C ASP A 34 10.18 0.93 4.02
N ALA A 35 9.98 1.66 2.91
CA ALA A 35 8.65 2.10 2.49
C ALA A 35 7.73 0.91 2.18
N SER A 36 8.28 -0.12 1.52
CA SER A 36 7.56 -1.37 1.20
C SER A 36 7.10 -2.11 2.46
N ASP A 37 7.99 -2.26 3.44
CA ASP A 37 7.74 -3.00 4.66
C ASP A 37 6.77 -2.26 5.57
N ALA A 38 6.94 -0.94 5.72
CA ALA A 38 6.05 -0.10 6.53
C ALA A 38 4.62 -0.08 5.97
N PHE A 39 4.47 0.05 4.64
CA PHE A 39 3.16 0.05 4.00
C PHE A 39 2.45 -1.29 4.18
N ARG A 40 3.15 -2.42 3.97
CA ARG A 40 2.57 -3.75 4.18
C ARG A 40 2.16 -3.97 5.63
N SER A 41 3.01 -3.60 6.59
CA SER A 41 2.68 -3.71 8.00
C SER A 41 1.43 -2.91 8.37
N ALA A 42 1.23 -1.72 7.79
CA ALA A 42 0.03 -0.92 8.02
C ALA A 42 -1.22 -1.56 7.40
N LEU A 43 -1.11 -2.08 6.17
CA LEU A 43 -2.21 -2.81 5.53
C LEU A 43 -2.60 -4.06 6.29
N ASP A 44 -1.63 -4.83 6.78
CA ASP A 44 -1.88 -6.05 7.53
C ASP A 44 -2.57 -5.73 8.86
N ALA A 45 -2.21 -4.63 9.53
CA ALA A 45 -2.90 -4.17 10.74
C ALA A 45 -4.36 -3.79 10.46
N LEU A 46 -4.60 -2.97 9.42
CA LEU A 46 -5.97 -2.58 9.03
C LEU A 46 -6.82 -3.79 8.63
N ARG A 47 -6.22 -4.75 7.93
CA ARG A 47 -6.89 -6.00 7.57
C ARG A 47 -7.22 -6.82 8.79
N ALA A 48 -6.28 -6.98 9.73
CA ALA A 48 -6.52 -7.72 10.97
C ALA A 48 -7.68 -7.11 11.77
N ASP A 49 -7.76 -5.77 11.84
CA ASP A 49 -8.88 -5.08 12.47
C ASP A 49 -10.20 -5.36 11.73
N ALA A 50 -10.21 -5.25 10.39
CA ALA A 50 -11.40 -5.54 9.60
C ALA A 50 -11.90 -6.99 9.78
N ASP A 51 -10.97 -7.96 9.77
CA ASP A 51 -11.26 -9.38 9.95
C ASP A 51 -11.78 -9.65 11.38
N ALA A 52 -11.24 -9.00 12.40
CA ALA A 52 -11.67 -9.16 13.79
C ALA A 52 -13.13 -8.71 14.03
N TRP A 53 -13.60 -7.73 13.25
CA TRP A 53 -14.95 -7.16 13.39
C TRP A 53 -15.92 -7.56 12.27
N GLU A 54 -15.53 -8.48 11.39
CA GLU A 54 -16.28 -8.82 10.17
C GLU A 54 -17.75 -9.16 10.44
N SER A 55 -18.02 -10.07 11.40
CA SER A 55 -19.38 -10.50 11.71
C SER A 55 -20.26 -9.35 12.20
N LEU A 56 -19.70 -8.42 12.97
CA LEU A 56 -20.45 -7.27 13.47
C LEU A 56 -20.75 -6.31 12.31
N SER A 57 -19.75 -6.01 11.49
CA SER A 57 -19.91 -5.12 10.34
C SER A 57 -20.88 -5.66 9.30
N ARG A 58 -20.84 -6.97 8.99
CA ARG A 58 -21.81 -7.59 8.08
C ARG A 58 -23.22 -7.68 8.66
N GLY A 59 -23.33 -7.77 9.99
CA GLY A 59 -24.61 -7.78 10.69
C GLY A 59 -25.39 -6.46 10.58
N THR A 60 -24.82 -5.40 9.98
CA THR A 60 -25.53 -4.13 9.72
C THR A 60 -26.25 -4.08 8.38
N ASP A 61 -26.21 -5.16 7.60
CA ASP A 61 -27.02 -5.28 6.39
C ASP A 61 -28.53 -5.24 6.73
N TYR A 62 -29.36 -4.88 5.75
CA TYR A 62 -30.80 -5.00 5.90
C TYR A 62 -31.18 -6.47 6.14
N PRO A 63 -32.23 -6.73 6.93
CA PRO A 63 -32.79 -8.08 7.04
C PRO A 63 -33.17 -8.59 5.65
N GLU A 64 -32.82 -9.84 5.32
CA GLU A 64 -33.27 -10.43 4.06
C GLU A 64 -34.80 -10.46 4.00
N GLY A 65 -35.39 -9.73 3.05
CA GLY A 65 -36.83 -9.77 2.75
C GLY A 65 -37.65 -8.51 3.11
N GLU A 66 -37.00 -7.40 3.46
CA GLU A 66 -37.60 -6.05 3.48
C GLU A 66 -37.38 -5.31 2.14
#